data_AF-A0A1H3F776-F1
#
_entry.id   AF-A0A1H3F776-F1
#
_cell.length_a   1.000
_cell.length_b   1.000
_cell.length_c   1.000
_cell.angle_alpha   90.00
_cell.angle_beta   90.00
_cell.angle_gamma   90.00
#
_symmetry.space_group_name_H-M   'P 1'
#
loop_
_entity.id
_entity.type
_entity.pdbx_description
1 polymer ?
#
loop_
_entity_poly.entity_id
_entity_poly.type
_entity_poly.pdbx_seq_one_letter_code
_entity_poly.pdbx_strand_id
1 'polypeptide(L)'
;MKKIKMALTFFLAGLCMLVLAGCGEPETKEGTNAAAFTVITNEKGYEVTDLTANLQEEGLLTALKAQKKDSQSITLRFYDFQTEDQAKSYYDTLVKGYGTENPSKEKTTEGQNYTTYRAEFSQMNNEVILSRVNHSIVYIIGDMGDDISEDQLAKDLGV
;
A
#
# COMPACT_ATOMS: atom_id res chain seq x y z
N MET A 1 -34.59 10.36 -56.93
CA MET A 1 -34.89 10.46 -55.49
C MET A 1 -34.13 9.36 -54.75
N LYS A 2 -33.41 9.73 -53.66
CA LYS A 2 -32.68 8.88 -52.65
C LYS A 2 -31.52 8.01 -53.20
N LYS A 3 -30.24 8.41 -53.09
CA LYS A 3 -29.27 8.29 -51.95
C LYS A 3 -29.24 6.86 -51.38
N ILE A 4 -28.12 6.13 -51.41
CA ILE A 4 -27.05 6.09 -50.37
C ILE A 4 -25.90 5.19 -50.94
N LYS A 5 -24.72 5.73 -51.31
CA LYS A 5 -23.43 5.70 -50.57
C LYS A 5 -23.15 4.43 -49.75
N MET A 6 -22.06 3.73 -50.05
CA MET A 6 -20.82 3.71 -49.23
C MET A 6 -20.05 2.40 -49.43
N ALA A 7 -18.77 2.55 -49.74
CA ALA A 7 -17.80 1.50 -49.99
C ALA A 7 -17.50 0.68 -48.72
N LEU A 8 -17.40 -0.65 -48.87
CA LEU A 8 -16.92 -1.55 -47.84
C LEU A 8 -15.44 -1.85 -48.11
N THR A 9 -14.58 -1.15 -47.39
CA THR A 9 -13.11 -1.25 -47.50
C THR A 9 -12.61 -2.50 -46.80
N PHE A 10 -11.72 -3.22 -47.48
CA PHE A 10 -10.93 -4.37 -47.02
C PHE A 10 -10.27 -4.13 -45.65
N PHE A 11 -10.41 -5.08 -44.72
CA PHE A 11 -9.61 -5.16 -43.49
C PHE A 11 -8.75 -6.42 -43.55
N LEU A 12 -7.50 -6.28 -44.00
CA LEU A 12 -6.51 -7.34 -43.99
C LEU A 12 -5.10 -6.73 -43.79
N ALA A 13 -4.76 -6.41 -42.55
CA ALA A 13 -3.38 -6.16 -42.10
C ALA A 13 -3.39 -6.13 -40.56
N GLY A 14 -2.82 -7.14 -39.91
CA GLY A 14 -1.53 -6.92 -39.26
C GLY A 14 -1.44 -7.70 -37.96
N LEU A 15 -1.42 -9.03 -38.07
CA LEU A 15 -1.15 -9.93 -36.94
C LEU A 15 0.37 -9.93 -36.67
N CYS A 16 0.86 -8.90 -35.99
CA CYS A 16 2.21 -8.85 -35.44
C CYS A 16 2.16 -8.34 -34.00
N MET A 17 1.66 -9.15 -33.07
CA MET A 17 2.02 -8.97 -31.66
C MET A 17 3.17 -9.93 -31.35
N LEU A 18 4.35 -9.33 -31.35
CA LEU A 18 5.59 -9.89 -30.84
C LEU A 18 5.35 -10.43 -29.43
N VAL A 19 5.49 -11.74 -29.27
CA VAL A 19 5.70 -12.40 -27.99
C VAL A 19 7.15 -12.13 -27.59
N LEU A 20 7.41 -10.96 -27.02
CA LEU A 20 8.64 -10.76 -26.25
C LEU A 20 8.41 -11.46 -24.91
N ALA A 21 9.06 -12.62 -24.76
CA ALA A 21 9.23 -13.29 -23.49
C ALA A 21 9.87 -12.29 -22.51
N GLY A 22 9.04 -11.70 -21.66
CA GLY A 22 9.43 -10.66 -20.73
C GLY A 22 10.39 -11.22 -19.68
N CYS A 23 11.62 -10.72 -19.67
CA CYS A 23 12.14 -10.22 -18.40
C CYS A 23 11.16 -9.12 -17.99
N GLY A 24 10.16 -9.46 -17.16
CA GLY A 24 9.16 -8.51 -16.71
C GLY A 24 9.87 -7.31 -16.11
N GLU A 25 9.49 -6.11 -16.55
CA GLU A 25 9.91 -4.90 -15.86
C GLU A 25 9.52 -5.04 -14.38
N PRO A 26 10.38 -4.62 -13.45
CA PRO A 26 10.08 -4.72 -12.03
C PRO A 26 8.75 -4.03 -11.74
N GLU A 27 7.88 -4.71 -11.01
CA GLU A 27 6.54 -4.23 -10.71
C GLU A 27 6.60 -2.88 -9.97
N THR A 28 5.71 -1.96 -10.35
CA THR A 28 5.51 -0.66 -9.70
C THR A 28 4.15 -0.63 -9.02
N LYS A 29 4.05 0.13 -7.92
CA LYS A 29 2.79 0.40 -7.23
C LYS A 29 2.48 1.89 -7.25
N GLU A 30 1.21 2.23 -7.39
CA GLU A 30 0.73 3.57 -7.08
C GLU A 30 0.66 3.72 -5.56
N GLY A 31 1.34 4.73 -5.03
CA GLY A 31 1.30 5.03 -3.59
C GLY A 31 -0.03 5.68 -3.20
N THR A 32 -0.42 5.53 -1.93
CA THR A 32 -1.53 6.32 -1.37
C THR A 32 -1.06 7.70 -0.93
N ASN A 33 -1.98 8.62 -0.67
CA ASN A 33 -1.69 9.92 -0.07
C ASN A 33 -2.64 10.18 1.11
N ALA A 34 -2.38 11.25 1.88
CA ALA A 34 -3.16 11.56 3.08
C ALA A 34 -4.68 11.68 2.83
N ALA A 35 -5.06 12.29 1.71
CA ALA A 35 -6.47 12.48 1.36
C ALA A 35 -7.13 11.15 0.97
N ALA A 36 -6.47 10.35 0.12
CA ALA A 36 -6.95 9.03 -0.28
C ALA A 36 -7.05 8.09 0.93
N PHE A 37 -6.02 8.04 1.78
CA PHE A 37 -6.03 7.28 3.03
C PHE A 37 -7.23 7.66 3.90
N THR A 38 -7.47 8.96 4.08
CA THR A 38 -8.59 9.46 4.90
C THR A 38 -9.94 9.05 4.33
N VAL A 39 -10.14 9.18 3.01
CA VAL A 39 -11.40 8.79 2.35
C VAL A 39 -11.62 7.29 2.48
N ILE A 40 -10.64 6.47 2.09
CA ILE A 40 -10.74 5.01 2.09
C ILE A 40 -11.04 4.49 3.51
N THR A 41 -10.31 4.97 4.51
CA THR A 41 -10.49 4.51 5.89
C THR A 41 -11.82 4.97 6.49
N ASN A 42 -12.25 6.21 6.25
CA ASN A 42 -13.56 6.69 6.69
C ASN A 42 -14.72 5.90 6.04
N GLU A 43 -14.62 5.57 4.74
CA GLU A 43 -15.63 4.75 4.04
C GLU A 43 -15.78 3.33 4.63
N LYS A 44 -14.71 2.79 5.24
CA LYS A 44 -14.74 1.52 5.97
C LYS A 44 -15.11 1.67 7.46
N GLY A 45 -15.49 2.88 7.88
CA GLY A 45 -15.96 3.18 9.24
C GLY A 45 -14.86 3.39 10.28
N TYR A 46 -13.63 3.69 9.86
CA TYR A 46 -12.55 4.10 10.76
C TYR A 46 -12.64 5.60 11.04
N GLU A 47 -12.27 6.01 12.25
CA GLU A 47 -12.07 7.42 12.58
C GLU A 47 -10.58 7.76 12.41
N VAL A 48 -10.30 8.81 11.62
CA VAL A 48 -8.93 9.27 11.35
C VAL A 48 -8.54 10.37 12.32
N THR A 49 -7.37 10.22 12.94
CA THR A 49 -6.72 11.20 13.81
C THR A 49 -5.40 11.64 13.19
N ASP A 50 -5.17 12.95 13.11
CA ASP A 50 -3.88 13.51 12.72
C ASP A 50 -2.92 13.50 13.92
N LEU A 51 -1.75 12.90 13.73
CA LEU A 51 -0.69 12.76 14.72
C LEU A 51 0.56 13.56 14.35
N THR A 52 0.54 14.32 13.26
CA THR A 52 1.72 14.98 12.68
C THR A 52 2.41 15.88 13.70
N ALA A 53 1.66 16.69 14.45
CA ALA A 53 2.21 17.57 15.47
C ALA A 53 2.84 16.84 16.66
N ASN A 54 2.54 15.55 16.85
CA ASN A 54 2.98 14.75 17.98
C ASN A 54 4.23 13.91 17.65
N LEU A 55 4.63 13.84 16.39
CA LEU A 55 5.78 13.08 15.92
C LEU A 55 6.87 14.04 15.45
N GLN A 56 8.06 13.92 16.03
CA GLN A 56 9.23 14.71 15.66
C GLN A 56 10.18 13.86 14.84
N GLU A 57 9.76 13.50 13.63
CA GLU A 57 10.56 12.74 12.68
C GLU A 57 11.07 13.67 11.57
N GLU A 58 12.34 13.50 11.19
CA GLU A 58 12.95 14.35 10.16
C GLU A 58 12.21 14.20 8.82
N GLY A 59 11.79 15.32 8.25
CA GLY A 59 11.14 15.36 6.93
C GLY A 59 9.70 14.81 6.91
N LEU A 60 9.12 14.48 8.07
CA LEU A 60 7.72 14.06 8.16
C LEU A 60 6.78 15.22 7.80
N LEU A 61 5.96 15.01 6.78
CA LEU A 61 4.95 15.97 6.33
C LEU A 61 3.57 15.68 6.92
N THR A 62 3.24 14.40 7.07
CA THR A 62 1.93 13.98 7.57
C THR A 62 2.02 12.63 8.28
N ALA A 63 1.36 12.50 9.41
CA ALA A 63 1.14 11.23 10.09
C ALA A 63 -0.33 11.08 10.50
N LEU A 64 -1.00 10.07 9.98
CA LEU A 64 -2.39 9.78 10.29
C LEU A 64 -2.50 8.42 10.97
N LYS A 65 -3.46 8.30 11.88
CA LYS A 65 -3.89 7.02 12.47
C LYS A 65 -5.38 6.85 12.22
N ALA A 66 -5.79 5.69 11.72
CA ALA A 66 -7.20 5.32 11.62
C ALA A 66 -7.50 4.10 12.49
N GLN A 67 -8.58 4.16 13.27
CA GLN A 67 -9.05 3.09 14.15
C GLN A 67 -10.58 3.11 14.24
N LYS A 68 -11.22 1.96 14.47
CA LYS A 68 -12.66 1.93 14.76
C LYS A 68 -12.89 2.32 16.22
N LYS A 69 -13.95 3.09 16.48
CA LYS A 69 -14.26 3.59 17.83
C LYS A 69 -14.43 2.48 18.88
N ASP A 70 -15.06 1.38 18.48
CA ASP A 70 -15.39 0.26 19.37
C ASP A 70 -14.53 -1.00 19.10
N SER A 71 -13.48 -0.90 18.29
CA SER A 71 -12.58 -2.02 18.03
C SER A 71 -11.13 -1.58 17.91
N GLN A 72 -10.26 -2.23 18.69
CA GLN A 72 -8.81 -2.12 18.54
C GLN A 72 -8.23 -3.21 17.62
N SER A 73 -9.09 -4.05 17.01
CA SER A 73 -8.64 -5.21 16.25
C SER A 73 -7.82 -4.85 15.01
N ILE A 74 -8.02 -3.66 14.43
CA ILE A 74 -7.21 -3.16 13.32
C ILE A 74 -6.83 -1.70 13.56
N THR A 75 -5.53 -1.42 13.54
CA THR A 75 -4.98 -0.06 13.53
C THR A 75 -4.26 0.19 12.21
N LEU A 76 -4.60 1.31 11.57
CA LEU A 76 -3.98 1.76 10.33
C LEU A 76 -3.19 3.02 10.61
N ARG A 77 -2.04 3.17 9.97
CA ARG A 77 -1.29 4.43 9.95
C ARG A 77 -0.81 4.74 8.56
N PHE A 78 -0.70 6.04 8.30
CA PHE A 78 -0.12 6.60 7.10
C PHE A 78 0.94 7.62 7.49
N TYR A 79 2.08 7.56 6.83
CA TYR A 79 3.15 8.53 6.96
C TYR A 79 3.55 9.03 5.57
N ASP A 80 3.74 10.34 5.47
CA ASP A 80 4.25 10.98 4.26
C ASP A 80 5.49 11.79 4.59
N PHE A 81 6.53 11.64 3.77
CA PHE A 81 7.81 12.31 3.95
C PHE A 81 8.12 13.21 2.77
N GLN A 82 9.01 14.17 2.99
CA GLN A 82 9.47 15.07 1.95
C GLN A 82 10.25 14.34 0.85
N THR A 83 10.98 13.26 1.19
CA THR A 83 11.75 12.47 0.23
C THR A 83 11.59 10.96 0.44
N GLU A 84 11.88 10.20 -0.62
CA GLU A 84 11.92 8.73 -0.57
C GLU A 84 12.98 8.20 0.42
N ASP A 85 14.15 8.84 0.50
CA ASP A 85 15.22 8.43 1.42
C ASP A 85 14.79 8.55 2.90
N GLN A 86 14.03 9.59 3.24
CA GLN A 86 13.50 9.78 4.59
C GLN A 86 12.44 8.73 4.92
N ALA A 87 11.51 8.47 3.99
CA ALA A 87 10.53 7.39 4.14
C ALA A 87 11.23 6.03 4.27
N LYS A 88 12.27 5.77 3.48
CA LYS A 88 13.06 4.55 3.58
C LYS A 88 13.73 4.42 4.95
N SER A 89 14.36 5.47 5.46
CA SER A 89 14.99 5.43 6.78
C SER A 89 13.99 5.16 7.91
N TYR A 90 12.81 5.78 7.85
CA TYR A 90 11.77 5.54 8.84
C TYR A 90 11.18 4.13 8.73
N TYR A 91 10.91 3.66 7.50
CA TYR A 91 10.49 2.29 7.24
C TYR A 91 11.48 1.25 7.80
N ASP A 92 12.77 1.42 7.52
CA ASP A 92 13.82 0.51 8.01
C ASP A 92 13.88 0.50 9.55
N THR A 93 13.61 1.65 10.19
CA THR A 93 13.51 1.76 11.66
C THR A 93 12.32 0.98 12.21
N LEU A 94 11.14 1.10 11.58
CA LEU A 94 9.95 0.34 11.94
C LEU A 94 10.18 -1.16 11.79
N VAL A 95 10.69 -1.60 10.64
CA VAL A 95 10.99 -3.02 10.38
C VAL A 95 11.98 -3.57 11.40
N LYS A 96 13.05 -2.83 11.72
CA LYS A 96 14.01 -3.25 12.74
C LYS A 96 13.36 -3.41 14.12
N GLY A 97 12.47 -2.50 14.51
CA GLY A 97 11.70 -2.62 15.75
C GLY A 97 10.93 -3.93 15.80
N TYR A 98 10.18 -4.25 14.74
CA TYR A 98 9.43 -5.50 14.65
C TYR A 98 10.31 -6.76 14.58
N GLY A 99 11.47 -6.69 13.92
CA GLY A 99 12.42 -7.79 13.92
C GLY A 99 12.93 -8.15 15.32
N THR A 100 13.02 -7.18 16.25
CA THR A 100 13.42 -7.46 17.64
C THR A 100 12.34 -8.14 18.48
N GLU A 101 11.08 -8.12 18.03
CA GLU A 101 9.94 -8.75 18.69
C GLU A 101 9.80 -10.26 18.37
N ASN A 102 10.78 -10.84 17.66
CA ASN A 102 10.82 -12.26 17.28
C ASN A 102 9.54 -12.74 16.57
N PRO A 103 9.26 -12.24 15.35
CA PRO A 103 8.12 -12.69 14.57
C PRO A 103 8.20 -14.21 14.34
N SER A 104 7.05 -14.89 14.39
CA SER A 104 6.97 -16.31 14.09
C SER A 104 7.09 -16.60 12.60
N LYS A 105 6.74 -15.62 11.76
CA LYS A 105 6.92 -15.64 10.31
C LYS A 105 7.08 -14.23 9.80
N GLU A 106 7.97 -14.05 8.84
CA GLU A 106 8.16 -12.77 8.16
C GLU A 106 8.44 -12.95 6.67
N LYS A 107 8.08 -11.94 5.88
CA LYS A 107 8.33 -11.88 4.45
C LYS A 107 8.51 -10.43 4.02
N THR A 108 9.56 -10.16 3.24
CA THR A 108 9.73 -8.91 2.50
C THR A 108 9.47 -9.14 1.02
N THR A 109 8.72 -8.24 0.41
CA THR A 109 8.50 -8.19 -1.05
C THR A 109 8.96 -6.84 -1.56
N GLU A 110 9.73 -6.84 -2.65
CA GLU A 110 10.37 -5.64 -3.21
C GLU A 110 9.94 -5.46 -4.66
N GLY A 111 9.69 -4.21 -5.05
CA GLY A 111 9.50 -3.80 -6.44
C GLY A 111 10.35 -2.57 -6.75
N GLN A 112 10.09 -1.94 -7.90
CA GLN A 112 10.92 -0.82 -8.35
C GLN A 112 10.82 0.39 -7.42
N ASN A 113 9.62 0.68 -6.93
CA ASN A 113 9.33 1.87 -6.13
C ASN A 113 8.66 1.55 -4.79
N TYR A 114 8.63 0.27 -4.40
CA TYR A 114 8.00 -0.17 -3.18
C TYR A 114 8.76 -1.27 -2.45
N THR A 115 8.50 -1.35 -1.14
CA THR A 115 8.98 -2.42 -0.27
C THR A 115 7.87 -2.71 0.74
N THR A 116 7.43 -3.97 0.81
CA THR A 116 6.42 -4.42 1.79
C THR A 116 7.02 -5.48 2.70
N TYR A 117 7.02 -5.21 4.01
CA TYR A 117 7.35 -6.15 5.08
C TYR A 117 6.07 -6.64 5.73
N ARG A 118 5.93 -7.96 5.82
CA ARG A 118 4.83 -8.65 6.50
C ARG A 118 5.41 -9.51 7.62
N ALA A 119 4.82 -9.43 8.81
CA ALA A 119 5.23 -10.24 9.95
C ALA A 119 4.02 -10.71 10.77
N GLU A 120 4.09 -11.95 11.23
CA GLU A 120 3.13 -12.58 12.14
C GLU A 120 3.79 -12.74 13.51
N PHE A 121 3.10 -12.41 14.60
CA PHE A 121 3.59 -12.60 15.97
C PHE A 121 2.66 -13.50 16.77
N SER A 122 3.00 -14.79 16.82
CA SER A 122 2.17 -15.80 17.50
C SER A 122 1.90 -15.53 18.98
N GLN A 123 2.80 -14.85 19.68
CA GLN A 123 2.62 -14.54 21.10
C GLN A 123 1.63 -13.40 21.35
N MET A 124 1.53 -12.45 20.41
CA MET A 124 0.65 -11.28 20.50
C MET A 124 -0.68 -11.48 19.75
N ASN A 125 -0.82 -12.61 19.04
CA ASN A 125 -1.94 -12.88 18.14
C ASN A 125 -2.17 -11.78 17.09
N ASN A 126 -1.12 -11.15 16.57
CA ASN A 126 -1.25 -10.10 15.57
C ASN A 126 -0.40 -10.32 14.31
N GLU A 127 -0.82 -9.65 13.26
CA GLU A 127 -0.12 -9.51 11.99
C GLU A 127 0.17 -8.03 11.72
N VAL A 128 1.35 -7.75 11.19
CA VAL A 128 1.81 -6.44 10.75
C VAL A 128 2.08 -6.47 9.26
N ILE A 129 1.57 -5.45 8.56
CA ILE A 129 1.96 -5.15 7.18
C ILE A 129 2.46 -3.71 7.12
N LEU A 130 3.71 -3.53 6.71
CA LEU A 130 4.36 -2.25 6.47
C LEU A 130 4.68 -2.15 4.99
N SER A 131 4.13 -1.19 4.28
CA SER A 131 4.47 -0.94 2.88
C SER A 131 4.95 0.49 2.69
N ARG A 132 6.16 0.63 2.16
CA ARG A 132 6.68 1.90 1.65
C ARG A 132 6.48 1.93 0.14
N VAL A 133 5.89 3.01 -0.37
CA VAL A 133 5.80 3.31 -1.80
C VAL A 133 6.28 4.73 -2.02
N ASN A 134 7.37 4.91 -2.77
CA ASN A 134 8.07 6.20 -2.91
C ASN A 134 8.37 6.83 -1.51
N HIS A 135 7.84 8.03 -1.26
CA HIS A 135 7.98 8.81 -0.03
C HIS A 135 6.88 8.58 1.02
N SER A 136 5.98 7.61 0.78
CA SER A 136 4.86 7.31 1.67
C SER A 136 5.00 5.93 2.30
N ILE A 137 4.42 5.76 3.50
CA ILE A 137 4.34 4.49 4.20
C ILE A 137 2.91 4.26 4.68
N VAL A 138 2.37 3.11 4.35
CA VAL A 138 1.16 2.58 4.98
C VAL A 138 1.54 1.45 5.92
N TYR A 139 0.89 1.45 7.07
CA TYR A 139 1.13 0.50 8.13
C TYR A 139 -0.20 -0.02 8.65
N ILE A 140 -0.34 -1.34 8.71
CA ILE A 140 -1.51 -2.04 9.22
C ILE A 140 -1.07 -3.00 10.33
N ILE A 141 -1.78 -2.97 11.45
CA ILE A 141 -1.73 -4.00 12.49
C ILE A 141 -3.13 -4.56 12.61
N GLY A 142 -3.27 -5.87 12.69
CA GLY A 142 -4.50 -6.47 13.21
C GLY A 142 -4.32 -7.87 13.76
N ASP A 143 -5.40 -8.48 14.22
CA ASP A 143 -5.36 -9.82 14.82
C ASP A 143 -5.08 -10.89 13.76
N MET A 144 -4.27 -11.90 14.11
CA MET A 144 -4.06 -13.06 13.24
C MET A 144 -5.37 -13.82 13.05
N GLY A 145 -5.78 -14.02 11.80
CA GLY A 145 -7.05 -14.66 11.44
C GLY A 145 -8.02 -13.72 10.72
N ASP A 146 -7.84 -12.41 10.90
CA ASP A 146 -8.29 -11.43 9.92
C ASP A 146 -7.29 -11.52 8.77
N ASP A 147 -7.70 -11.94 7.57
CA ASP A 147 -6.77 -12.00 6.42
C ASP A 147 -6.53 -10.59 5.88
N ILE A 148 -5.75 -9.80 6.64
CA ILE A 148 -5.48 -8.39 6.37
C ILE A 148 -4.88 -8.21 4.97
N SER A 149 -4.08 -9.18 4.52
CA SER A 149 -3.46 -9.17 3.19
C SER A 149 -4.43 -9.38 2.04
N GLU A 150 -5.53 -10.09 2.28
CA GLU A 150 -6.61 -10.27 1.31
C GLU A 150 -7.72 -9.22 1.46
N ASP A 151 -7.76 -8.50 2.59
CA ASP A 151 -8.70 -7.41 2.85
C ASP A 151 -8.64 -6.38 1.71
N GLN A 152 -9.82 -6.06 1.19
CA GLN A 152 -9.99 -5.02 0.20
C GLN A 152 -9.41 -3.68 0.70
N LEU A 153 -9.44 -3.43 2.02
CA LEU A 153 -8.83 -2.24 2.61
C LEU A 153 -7.31 -2.16 2.39
N ALA A 154 -6.57 -3.25 2.54
CA ALA A 154 -5.13 -3.25 2.30
C ALA A 154 -4.82 -2.95 0.81
N LYS A 155 -5.57 -3.57 -0.10
CA LYS A 155 -5.47 -3.34 -1.55
C LYS A 155 -5.81 -1.90 -1.93
N ASP A 156 -6.90 -1.36 -1.37
CA ASP A 156 -7.34 0.02 -1.61
C ASP A 156 -6.28 1.02 -1.12
N LEU A 157 -5.54 0.69 -0.05
CA LEU A 157 -4.44 1.50 0.48
C LEU A 157 -3.11 1.31 -0.26
N GLY A 158 -3.05 0.45 -1.28
CA GLY A 158 -1.84 0.18 -2.08
C GLY A 158 -0.83 -0.75 -1.41
N VAL A 159 -1.25 -1.51 -0.38
CA VAL A 159 -0.41 -2.43 0.39
C VAL A 159 -0.36 -3.82 -0.23
#